data_AF-A0A946AP86-F1
#
_entry.id   AF-A0A946AP86-F1
#
_cell.length_a   1.000
_cell.length_b   1.000
_cell.length_c   1.000
_cell.angle_alpha   90.00
_cell.angle_beta   90.00
_cell.angle_gamma   90.00
#
_symmetry.space_group_name_H-M   'P 1'
#
loop_
_entity.id
_entity.type
_entity.pdbx_description
1 polymer ?
#
loop_
_entity_poly.entity_id
_entity_poly.type
_entity_poly.pdbx_seq_one_letter_code
_entity_poly.pdbx_strand_id
1 'polypeptide(L)'
;MKTFALPLLSILFVTACVQQPNPEVKEVGIPSLTTELPVSENITEASFSISGMMCKMGCAATIEKNLSKLEGVQKASVDFETARATVFFDPTILQTESLVEAVKKTGDDYKVSGMKTQATAEKSCCEKEGCKAEKCKNKKG
;
A
#
# COMPACT_ATOMS: atom_id res chain seq x y z
N MET A 1 51.32 7.07 -47.33
CA MET A 1 50.60 6.75 -48.58
C MET A 1 49.79 5.50 -48.24
N LYS A 2 48.56 5.64 -47.70
CA LYS A 2 47.28 5.62 -48.43
C LYS A 2 47.21 4.33 -49.26
N THR A 3 46.42 3.30 -48.93
CA THR A 3 44.95 3.32 -48.71
C THR A 3 44.48 2.05 -48.00
N PHE A 4 43.76 2.21 -46.88
CA PHE A 4 42.87 1.19 -46.34
C PHE A 4 41.57 1.22 -47.15
N ALA A 5 41.16 0.08 -47.72
CA ALA A 5 39.88 -0.07 -48.40
C ALA A 5 39.18 -1.36 -47.93
N LEU A 6 38.14 -1.14 -47.13
CA LEU A 6 37.01 -2.03 -46.85
C LEU A 6 36.19 -2.28 -48.16
N PRO A 7 35.44 -3.39 -48.32
CA PRO A 7 34.33 -3.73 -47.42
C PRO A 7 34.17 -5.21 -47.06
N LEU A 8 34.06 -5.47 -45.76
CA LEU A 8 33.56 -6.71 -45.18
C LEU A 8 32.04 -6.78 -45.39
N LEU A 9 31.66 -7.67 -46.30
CA LEU A 9 30.34 -8.25 -46.41
C LEU A 9 30.06 -9.08 -45.14
N SER A 10 29.28 -8.54 -44.20
CA SER A 10 28.61 -9.31 -43.15
C SER A 10 27.41 -8.51 -42.66
N ILE A 11 26.36 -8.58 -43.47
CA ILE A 11 24.99 -8.28 -43.04
C ILE A 11 24.60 -9.41 -42.09
N LEU A 12 24.77 -9.19 -40.78
CA LEU A 12 24.13 -9.98 -39.75
C LEU A 12 23.14 -9.07 -39.03
N PHE A 13 21.90 -9.19 -39.48
CA PHE A 13 20.68 -9.10 -38.67
C PHE A 13 20.64 -8.01 -37.60
N VAL A 14 20.00 -6.90 -38.00
CA VAL A 14 19.09 -6.14 -37.15
C VAL A 14 18.27 -7.09 -36.28
N THR A 15 18.73 -7.33 -35.05
CA THR A 15 17.87 -7.75 -33.96
C THR A 15 17.28 -6.48 -33.39
N ALA A 16 16.20 -6.06 -34.04
CA ALA A 16 15.24 -5.14 -33.47
C ALA A 16 14.98 -5.53 -32.02
N CYS A 17 15.00 -4.54 -31.11
CA CYS A 17 14.63 -4.70 -29.73
C CYS A 17 13.21 -5.29 -29.66
N VAL A 18 13.11 -6.61 -29.54
CA VAL A 18 11.89 -7.29 -29.17
C VAL A 18 11.69 -7.02 -27.68
N GLN A 19 10.78 -6.07 -27.43
CA GLN A 19 9.59 -6.34 -26.63
C GLN A 19 9.82 -6.63 -25.14
N GLN A 20 9.65 -5.59 -24.33
CA GLN A 20 8.93 -5.73 -23.05
C GLN A 20 7.77 -4.73 -23.08
N PRO A 21 6.59 -5.16 -23.57
CA PRO A 21 5.35 -4.45 -23.35
C PRO A 21 5.02 -4.57 -21.87
N ASN A 22 4.55 -3.46 -21.32
CA ASN A 22 3.79 -3.41 -20.08
C ASN A 22 2.89 -4.66 -19.95
N PRO A 23 2.89 -5.40 -18.81
CA PRO A 23 1.99 -6.52 -18.65
C PRO A 23 0.55 -6.01 -18.71
N GLU A 24 -0.04 -6.21 -19.88
CA GLU A 24 -1.47 -6.26 -20.06
C GLU A 24 -2.02 -7.26 -19.05
N VAL A 25 -2.78 -6.71 -18.11
CA VAL A 25 -3.83 -7.38 -17.36
C VAL A 25 -4.42 -8.52 -18.18
N LYS A 26 -3.99 -9.74 -17.88
CA LYS A 26 -4.77 -10.90 -18.27
C LYS A 26 -6.03 -10.83 -17.46
N GLU A 27 -7.13 -10.53 -18.14
CA GLU A 27 -8.47 -10.91 -17.75
C GLU A 27 -8.44 -12.36 -17.26
N VAL A 28 -8.35 -12.53 -15.95
CA VAL A 28 -8.76 -13.79 -15.35
C VAL A 28 -10.27 -13.67 -15.28
N GLY A 29 -10.90 -14.33 -16.24
CA GLY A 29 -12.34 -14.40 -16.39
C GLY A 29 -13.00 -14.59 -15.04
N ILE A 30 -14.04 -13.79 -14.84
CA ILE A 30 -14.96 -13.89 -13.71
C ILE A 30 -15.75 -15.19 -13.93
N PRO A 31 -15.51 -16.30 -13.19
CA PRO A 31 -16.55 -17.29 -13.03
C PRO A 31 -17.65 -16.60 -12.23
N SER A 32 -18.66 -16.15 -12.97
CA SER A 32 -19.99 -15.88 -12.47
C SER A 32 -20.44 -17.09 -11.64
N LEU A 33 -20.52 -16.90 -10.32
CA LEU A 33 -21.34 -17.70 -9.41
C LEU A 33 -21.66 -16.84 -8.19
N THR A 34 -22.61 -15.95 -8.46
CA THR A 34 -23.62 -15.38 -7.58
C THR A 34 -23.41 -15.57 -6.08
N THR A 35 -23.05 -14.50 -5.41
CA THR A 35 -23.64 -14.16 -4.11
C THR A 35 -23.95 -12.67 -4.16
N GLU A 36 -25.23 -12.36 -4.30
CA GLU A 36 -25.75 -10.99 -4.26
C GLU A 36 -25.73 -10.52 -2.81
N LEU A 37 -24.72 -9.77 -2.36
CA LEU A 37 -24.71 -9.07 -1.06
C LEU A 37 -23.72 -7.87 -1.10
N PRO A 38 -23.94 -6.86 -0.23
CA PRO A 38 -24.48 -5.54 -0.52
C PRO A 38 -23.48 -4.59 -1.19
N VAL A 39 -24.00 -3.64 -1.98
CA VAL A 39 -23.27 -2.43 -2.39
C VAL A 39 -22.88 -1.67 -1.11
N SER A 40 -21.66 -1.87 -0.63
CA SER A 40 -21.12 -1.28 0.61
C SER A 40 -20.83 0.21 0.39
N GLU A 41 -21.78 1.07 0.75
CA GLU A 41 -21.71 2.53 0.59
C GLU A 41 -20.82 3.25 1.63
N ASN A 42 -20.07 2.56 2.49
CA ASN A 42 -19.20 3.18 3.51
C ASN A 42 -17.78 2.58 3.54
N ILE A 43 -17.05 2.66 2.43
CA ILE A 43 -15.64 2.23 2.44
C ILE A 43 -14.77 3.32 3.09
N THR A 44 -13.98 2.90 4.07
CA THR A 44 -13.01 3.75 4.77
C THR A 44 -11.60 3.28 4.51
N GLU A 45 -10.68 4.22 4.29
CA GLU A 45 -9.26 3.93 4.14
C GLU A 45 -8.56 4.05 5.50
N ALA A 46 -7.95 2.98 5.99
CA ALA A 46 -6.98 3.05 7.08
C ALA A 46 -5.57 2.90 6.53
N SER A 47 -4.67 3.75 7.02
CA SER A 47 -3.25 3.63 6.76
C SER A 47 -2.46 3.64 8.06
N PHE A 48 -1.48 2.76 8.19
CA PHE A 48 -0.67 2.62 9.40
C PHE A 48 0.72 2.09 9.07
N SER A 49 1.70 2.41 9.91
CA SER A 49 3.08 1.91 9.78
C SER A 49 3.26 0.62 10.57
N ILE A 50 4.04 -0.31 10.02
CA ILE A 50 4.35 -1.59 10.64
C ILE A 50 5.86 -1.65 10.92
N SER A 51 6.21 -1.70 12.19
CA SER A 51 7.58 -1.96 12.64
C SER A 51 7.81 -3.46 12.83
N GLY A 52 9.05 -3.91 12.64
CA GLY A 52 9.43 -5.32 12.78
C GLY A 52 9.41 -6.11 11.46
N MET A 53 9.05 -5.50 10.33
CA MET A 53 9.19 -6.11 9.00
C MET A 53 10.67 -6.18 8.58
N MET A 54 11.45 -7.06 9.23
CA MET A 54 12.90 -7.18 8.95
C MET A 54 13.19 -8.09 7.76
N CYS A 55 12.27 -8.99 7.39
CA CYS A 55 12.47 -9.88 6.26
C CYS A 55 11.92 -9.26 4.98
N LYS A 56 12.84 -8.89 4.07
CA LYS A 56 12.49 -8.39 2.73
C LYS A 56 11.77 -9.43 1.87
N MET A 57 11.95 -10.72 2.19
CA MET A 57 11.37 -11.83 1.45
C MET A 57 10.02 -12.24 2.05
N GLY A 58 8.95 -11.56 1.64
CA GLY A 58 7.58 -12.07 1.79
C GLY A 58 6.80 -11.69 3.05
N CYS A 59 7.37 -10.96 4.01
CA CYS A 59 6.61 -10.45 5.17
C CYS A 59 5.46 -9.54 4.73
N ALA A 60 5.73 -8.56 3.87
CA ALA A 60 4.72 -7.63 3.37
C ALA A 60 3.57 -8.36 2.66
N ALA A 61 3.89 -9.29 1.76
CA ALA A 61 2.90 -10.09 1.04
C ALA A 61 2.06 -11.00 1.97
N THR A 62 2.67 -11.53 3.03
CA THR A 62 1.96 -12.36 4.02
C THR A 62 0.98 -11.53 4.85
N ILE A 63 1.39 -10.33 5.26
CA ILE A 63 0.53 -9.39 5.99
C ILE A 63 -0.63 -8.94 5.09
N GLU A 64 -0.35 -8.56 3.84
CA GLU A 64 -1.37 -8.16 2.86
C GLU A 64 -2.40 -9.27 2.63
N LYS A 65 -1.95 -10.52 2.49
CA LYS A 65 -2.83 -11.69 2.36
C LYS A 65 -3.67 -11.94 3.60
N ASN A 66 -3.13 -11.74 4.80
CA ASN A 66 -3.91 -11.89 6.03
C ASN A 66 -4.97 -10.82 6.18
N LEU A 67 -4.63 -9.56 5.86
CA LEU A 67 -5.58 -8.44 5.89
C LEU A 67 -6.69 -8.63 4.86
N SER A 68 -6.36 -9.04 3.63
CA SER A 68 -7.34 -9.30 2.57
C SER A 68 -8.30 -10.47 2.86
N LYS A 69 -8.00 -11.32 3.84
CA LYS A 69 -8.88 -12.43 4.26
C LYS A 69 -9.90 -12.04 5.32
N LEU A 70 -9.77 -10.84 5.90
CA LEU A 70 -10.70 -10.38 6.92
C LEU A 70 -12.05 -10.02 6.30
N GLU A 71 -13.12 -10.38 6.98
CA GLU A 71 -14.47 -9.98 6.58
C GLU A 71 -14.61 -8.46 6.66
N GLY A 72 -15.16 -7.85 5.61
CA GLY A 72 -15.28 -6.39 5.49
C GLY A 72 -14.08 -5.69 4.86
N VAL A 73 -13.01 -6.41 4.48
CA VAL A 73 -11.90 -5.82 3.68
C VAL A 73 -12.22 -5.91 2.20
N GLN A 74 -12.26 -4.76 1.54
CA GLN A 74 -12.42 -4.64 0.09
C GLN A 74 -11.08 -4.72 -0.64
N LYS A 75 -10.04 -4.10 -0.06
CA LYS A 75 -8.69 -4.07 -0.65
C LYS A 75 -7.65 -3.83 0.42
N ALA A 76 -6.53 -4.55 0.40
CA ALA A 76 -5.37 -4.28 1.24
C ALA A 76 -4.11 -4.18 0.36
N SER A 77 -3.20 -3.29 0.74
CA SER A 77 -1.89 -3.14 0.11
C SER A 77 -0.84 -2.81 1.15
N VAL A 78 0.31 -3.47 1.07
CA VAL A 78 1.43 -3.24 2.00
C VAL A 78 2.69 -2.86 1.25
N ASP A 79 3.24 -1.71 1.58
CA ASP A 79 4.47 -1.20 1.01
C ASP A 79 5.66 -1.46 1.96
N PHE A 80 6.60 -2.27 1.51
CA PHE A 80 7.78 -2.61 2.31
C PHE A 80 8.80 -1.47 2.37
N GLU A 81 8.91 -0.65 1.32
CA GLU A 81 9.91 0.42 1.24
C GLU A 81 9.62 1.53 2.26
N THR A 82 8.34 1.89 2.39
CA THR A 82 7.84 2.90 3.34
C THR A 82 7.37 2.30 4.66
N ALA A 83 7.41 0.97 4.79
CA ALA A 83 6.90 0.22 5.93
C ALA A 83 5.45 0.58 6.30
N ARG A 84 4.61 0.84 5.29
CA ARG A 84 3.25 1.35 5.44
C ARG A 84 2.24 0.39 4.83
N ALA A 85 1.17 0.12 5.56
CA ALA A 85 0.01 -0.62 5.08
C ALA A 85 -1.17 0.33 4.85
N THR A 86 -1.90 0.09 3.78
CA THR A 86 -3.13 0.79 3.41
C THR A 86 -4.23 -0.24 3.18
N VAL A 87 -5.35 -0.09 3.88
CA VAL A 87 -6.47 -1.04 3.87
C VAL A 87 -7.77 -0.27 3.67
N PHE A 88 -8.56 -0.72 2.71
CA PHE A 88 -9.92 -0.27 2.44
C PHE A 88 -10.88 -1.29 3.04
N PHE A 89 -11.62 -0.87 4.05
CA PHE A 89 -12.52 -1.73 4.81
C PHE A 89 -13.83 -0.99 5.13
N ASP A 90 -14.85 -1.77 5.45
CA ASP A 90 -16.11 -1.26 5.98
C ASP A 90 -16.00 -1.09 7.51
N PRO A 91 -16.06 0.14 8.05
CA PRO A 91 -15.97 0.41 9.48
C PRO A 91 -17.21 -0.06 10.26
N THR A 92 -18.30 -0.46 9.60
CA THR A 92 -19.48 -1.04 10.24
C THR A 92 -19.30 -2.53 10.55
N ILE A 93 -18.44 -3.21 9.78
CA ILE A 93 -18.17 -4.66 9.90
C ILE A 93 -16.85 -4.91 10.63
N LEU A 94 -15.82 -4.10 10.33
CA LEU A 94 -14.46 -4.30 10.82
C LEU A 94 -13.94 -3.05 11.52
N GLN A 95 -13.38 -3.21 12.71
CA GLN A 95 -12.75 -2.12 13.45
C GLN A 95 -11.24 -2.07 13.20
N THR A 96 -10.65 -0.90 13.44
CA THR A 96 -9.21 -0.68 13.34
C THR A 96 -8.41 -1.58 14.29
N GLU A 97 -8.93 -1.91 15.46
CA GLU A 97 -8.29 -2.86 16.40
C GLU A 97 -8.11 -4.25 15.78
N SER A 98 -9.10 -4.74 15.04
CA SER A 98 -9.05 -6.03 14.35
C SER A 98 -7.95 -6.07 13.28
N LEU A 99 -7.68 -4.94 12.61
CA LEU A 99 -6.56 -4.82 11.67
C LEU A 99 -5.22 -4.99 12.40
N VAL A 100 -5.06 -4.36 13.57
CA VAL A 100 -3.84 -4.48 14.39
C VAL A 100 -3.64 -5.91 14.87
N GLU A 101 -4.72 -6.57 15.32
CA GLU A 101 -4.66 -7.98 15.72
C GLU A 101 -4.29 -8.90 14.57
N ALA A 102 -4.82 -8.67 13.36
CA ALA A 102 -4.48 -9.47 12.19
C ALA A 102 -2.99 -9.36 11.82
N VAL A 103 -2.41 -8.16 11.95
CA VAL A 103 -0.97 -7.96 11.76
C VAL A 103 -0.18 -8.72 12.83
N LYS A 104 -0.55 -8.60 14.11
CA LYS A 104 0.11 -9.33 15.21
C LYS A 104 0.03 -10.85 15.07
N LYS A 105 -1.11 -11.37 14.60
CA LYS A 105 -1.27 -12.81 14.32
C LYS A 105 -0.34 -13.32 13.21
N THR A 106 0.16 -12.43 12.36
CA THR A 106 1.16 -12.77 11.33
C THR A 106 2.58 -12.86 11.90
N GLY A 107 2.85 -12.21 13.03
CA GLY A 107 4.12 -12.28 13.75
C GLY A 107 4.11 -11.46 15.04
N ASP A 108 4.52 -12.10 16.14
CA ASP A 108 4.52 -11.52 17.49
C ASP A 108 5.40 -10.28 17.63
N ASP A 109 6.45 -10.16 16.81
CA ASP A 109 7.38 -9.03 16.83
C ASP A 109 6.86 -7.78 16.08
N TYR A 110 5.72 -7.87 15.38
CA TYR A 110 5.19 -6.75 14.62
C TYR A 110 4.48 -5.73 15.53
N LYS A 111 4.81 -4.45 15.31
CA LYS A 111 4.18 -3.32 16.03
C LYS A 111 3.55 -2.36 15.03
N VAL A 112 2.28 -2.05 15.26
CA VAL A 112 1.54 -1.05 14.46
C VAL A 112 1.68 0.33 15.12
N SER A 113 1.88 1.37 14.32
CA SER A 113 1.96 2.76 14.77
C SER A 113 1.43 3.73 13.73
N GLY A 114 1.01 4.94 14.15
CA GLY A 114 0.58 6.00 13.23
C GLY A 114 -0.72 5.67 12.49
N MET A 115 -1.71 5.12 13.17
CA MET A 115 -2.98 4.75 12.56
C MET A 115 -3.77 5.99 12.15
N LYS A 116 -3.97 6.15 10.84
CA LYS A 116 -4.74 7.24 10.24
C LYS A 116 -5.90 6.65 9.44
N THR A 117 -7.11 7.03 9.82
CA THR A 117 -8.34 6.64 9.14
C THR A 117 -8.87 7.83 8.35
N GLN A 118 -9.04 7.67 7.04
CA GLN A 118 -9.63 8.65 6.15
C GLN A 118 -11.01 8.13 5.76
N ALA A 119 -12.02 8.52 6.54
CA ALA A 119 -13.41 8.44 6.06
C ALA A 119 -13.59 9.58 5.07
N THR A 120 -14.12 9.31 3.88
CA THR A 120 -14.45 10.34 2.88
C THR A 120 -15.67 11.14 3.37
N ALA A 121 -15.45 11.96 4.39
CA ALA A 121 -16.29 13.08 4.81
C ALA A 121 -15.35 14.14 5.41
N GLU A 122 -15.51 15.36 4.91
CA GLU A 122 -14.50 16.40 4.86
C GLU A 122 -14.24 17.14 6.20
N LYS A 123 -12.97 17.54 6.41
CA LYS A 123 -12.41 18.63 7.25
C LYS A 123 -12.61 18.61 8.78
N SER A 124 -11.47 18.65 9.47
CA SER A 124 -11.26 19.69 10.48
C SER A 124 -9.84 20.23 10.37
N CYS A 125 -9.74 21.55 10.18
CA CYS A 125 -8.49 22.29 10.20
C CYS A 125 -7.79 22.16 11.57
N CYS A 126 -6.46 22.20 11.51
CA CYS A 126 -5.49 22.36 12.60
C CYS A 126 -5.25 21.18 13.54
N GLU A 127 -4.08 20.54 13.36
CA GLU A 127 -3.09 20.25 14.41
C GLU A 127 -1.89 19.48 13.79
N LYS A 128 -0.58 19.78 13.87
CA LYS A 128 0.28 20.88 14.35
C LYS A 128 1.69 20.56 13.82
N GLU A 129 2.38 21.54 13.22
CA GLU A 129 3.76 21.87 13.56
C GLU A 129 3.88 23.40 13.51
N GLY A 130 4.16 24.03 14.66
CA GLY A 130 4.46 25.47 14.73
C GLY A 130 3.61 26.34 15.66
N CYS A 131 3.09 25.84 16.80
CA CYS A 131 2.65 26.74 17.88
C CYS A 131 3.78 26.86 18.92
N LYS A 132 4.66 27.85 18.77
CA LYS A 132 5.68 28.19 19.77
C LYS A 132 5.04 29.01 20.89
N ALA A 133 4.38 28.32 21.82
CA ALA A 133 3.97 28.91 23.09
C ALA A 133 5.16 28.89 24.05
N GLU A 134 5.96 29.95 24.04
CA GLU A 134 6.82 30.26 25.18
C GLU A 134 6.35 31.58 25.83
N LYS A 135 6.07 31.47 27.14
CA LYS A 135 5.87 32.52 28.15
C LYS A 135 4.43 32.91 28.49
N CYS A 136 3.81 32.03 29.29
CA CYS A 136 2.94 32.45 30.39
C CYS A 136 3.69 33.40 31.34
N LYS A 137 3.23 34.63 31.50
CA LYS A 137 3.44 35.43 32.71
C LYS A 137 2.07 35.81 33.28
N ASN A 138 1.66 35.01 34.25
CA ASN A 138 0.63 35.32 35.22
C ASN A 138 1.06 36.57 36.00
N LYS A 139 0.21 37.61 36.05
CA LYS A 139 0.27 38.62 37.12
C LYS A 139 -1.16 38.87 37.61
N LYS A 140 -1.47 38.22 38.74
CA LYS A 140 -2.52 38.55 39.70
C LYS A 140 -2.34 40.00 40.20
N GLY A 141 -3.46 40.65 40.53
CA GLY A 141 -3.53 41.80 41.44
C GLY A 141 -3.73 43.12 40.73
#